data_AF-X1KDY7-F1
#
_entry.id   AF-X1KDY7-F1
#
_cell.length_a   1.000
_cell.length_b   1.000
_cell.length_c   1.000
_cell.angle_alpha   90.00
_cell.angle_beta   90.00
_cell.angle_gamma   90.00
#
_symmetry.space_group_name_H-M   'P 1'
#
loop_
_entity.id
_entity.type
_entity.pdbx_description
1 polymer ?
#
loop_
_entity_poly.entity_id
_entity_poly.type
_entity_poly.pdbx_seq_one_letter_code
_entity_poly.pdbx_strand_id
1 'polypeptide(L)' 'MSYEPKIVGILCNWCSYAGADLAGTSRKKYAPNVRVVRVMCSGRVDPTFILKAFQSGADGVLVCG' A
#
# COMPACT_ATOMS: atom_id res chain seq x y z
N MET A 1 -24.56 -5.08 -6.39
CA MET A 1 -23.44 -4.93 -5.44
C MET A 1 -22.29 -4.27 -6.18
N SER A 2 -21.85 -3.09 -5.74
CA SER A 2 -20.68 -2.42 -6.33
C SER A 2 -19.41 -3.13 -5.87
N TYR A 3 -18.56 -3.51 -6.82
CA TYR A 3 -17.25 -4.10 -6.55
C TYR A 3 -16.31 -3.05 -5.94
N GLU A 4 -15.61 -3.39 -4.86
CA GLU A 4 -14.59 -2.55 -4.22
C GLU A 4 -13.21 -3.21 -4.37
N PRO A 5 -12.25 -2.58 -5.09
CA PRO A 5 -10.98 -3.22 -5.40
C PRO A 5 -10.07 -3.26 -4.17
N LYS A 6 -9.51 -4.43 -3.86
CA LYS A 6 -8.57 -4.65 -2.77
C LYS A 6 -7.16 -4.28 -3.22
N ILE A 7 -6.60 -3.22 -2.64
CA ILE A 7 -5.26 -2.73 -2.97
C ILE A 7 -4.31 -3.05 -1.83
N VAL A 8 -3.15 -3.64 -2.16
CA VAL A 8 -2.03 -3.81 -1.22
C VAL A 8 -0.99 -2.73 -1.47
N GLY A 9 -0.69 -1.92 -0.46
CA GLY A 9 0.31 -0.85 -0.54
C GLY A 9 1.59 -1.24 0.19
N ILE A 10 2.71 -1.33 -0.51
CA ILE A 10 4.04 -1.51 0.09
C ILE A 10 4.70 -0.14 0.20
N LEU A 11 4.79 0.39 1.43
CA LEU A 11 5.29 1.74 1.69
C LEU A 11 6.62 1.68 2.43
N CYS A 12 7.58 2.49 1.99
CA CYS A 12 8.83 2.68 2.73
C CYS A 12 8.55 3.41 4.05
N ASN A 13 9.36 3.11 5.07
CA ASN A 13 9.22 3.68 6.40
C ASN A 13 9.52 5.20 6.43
N TRP A 14 10.44 5.67 5.59
CA TRP A 14 11.01 7.02 5.71
C TRP A 14 10.18 8.12 5.03
N CYS A 15 9.70 7.88 3.82
CA CYS A 15 8.99 8.88 3.01
C CYS A 15 7.50 8.54 2.93
N SER A 16 7.17 7.42 2.29
CA SER A 16 5.79 7.08 1.93
C SER A 16 4.90 6.74 3.13
N TYR A 17 5.40 5.97 4.10
CA TYR A 17 4.64 5.65 5.31
C TYR A 17 4.43 6.91 6.17
N ALA A 18 5.45 7.76 6.30
CA ALA A 18 5.31 9.07 6.95
C ALA A 18 4.30 9.98 6.24
N GLY A 19 4.26 9.95 4.91
CA GLY A 19 3.24 10.65 4.11
C GLY A 19 1.82 10.11 4.35
N ALA A 20 1.67 8.79 4.54
CA ALA A 20 0.40 8.19 4.92
C ALA A 20 -0.03 8.61 6.34
N ASP A 21 0.90 8.65 7.30
CA ASP A 21 0.65 9.18 8.65
C ASP A 21 0.27 10.68 8.61
N LEU A 22 0.92 11.46 7.76
CA LEU A 22 0.59 12.88 7.56
C LEU A 22 -0.82 13.04 6.96
N ALA A 23 -1.22 12.19 6.02
CA ALA A 23 -2.58 12.19 5.49
C ALA A 23 -3.62 11.90 6.60
N GLY A 24 -3.30 10.97 7.51
CA GLY A 24 -4.13 10.65 8.67
C GLY A 24 -4.25 11.81 9.66
N THR A 25 -3.12 12.40 10.07
CA THR A 25 -3.09 13.56 10.99
C THR A 25 -3.75 14.80 10.38
N SER A 26 -3.64 14.98 9.07
CA SER A 26 -4.30 16.04 8.30
C SER A 26 -5.78 15.75 8.00
N ARG A 27 -6.32 14.62 8.47
CA ARG A 27 -7.72 14.18 8.26
C ARG A 27 -8.12 14.14 6.79
N LYS A 28 -7.18 13.82 5.88
CA LYS A 28 -7.48 13.64 4.46
C LYS A 28 -8.31 12.37 4.29
N LYS A 29 -9.49 12.50 3.71
CA LYS A 29 -10.34 11.34 3.38
C LYS A 29 -9.81 10.66 2.13
N TYR A 30 -9.79 9.33 2.17
CA TYR A 30 -9.46 8.45 1.05
C TYR A 30 -10.33 7.20 1.14
N ALA A 31 -10.39 6.42 0.07
CA ALA A 31 -11.16 5.17 0.05
C ALA A 31 -10.53 4.11 0.97
N PRO A 32 -11.33 3.33 1.74
CA PRO A 32 -10.82 2.38 2.75
C PRO A 32 -10.28 1.07 2.15
N ASN A 33 -9.98 1.06 0.85
CA ASN A 33 -9.71 -0.14 0.08
C ASN A 33 -8.22 -0.50 -0.02
N VAL A 34 -7.34 0.33 0.55
CA VAL A 34 -5.88 0.13 0.61
C VAL A 34 -5.46 -0.47 1.95
N ARG A 35 -4.66 -1.54 1.92
CA ARG A 35 -4.03 -2.14 3.10
C ARG A 35 -2.51 -1.99 3.00
N VAL A 36 -1.90 -1.35 3.99
CA VAL A 36 -0.48 -0.99 3.97
C VAL A 36 0.38 -2.06 4.62
N VAL A 37 1.47 -2.42 3.95
CA VAL A 37 2.60 -3.21 4.46
C VAL A 37 3.81 -2.29 4.53
N ARG A 38 4.37 -2.12 5.72
CA ARG A 38 5.53 -1.26 5.95
C ARG A 38 6.83 -2.03 5.69
N VAL A 39 7.72 -1.43 4.92
CA VAL A 39 9.11 -1.90 4.71
C VAL A 39 10.09 -0.79 5.05
N MET A 40 11.33 -1.12 5.42
CA MET A 40 12.31 -0.08 5.77
C MET A 40 12.71 0.81 4.58
N CYS A 41 12.75 0.25 3.37
CA CYS A 41 13.05 0.98 2.14
C CYS A 41 12.33 0.31 0.96
N SER A 42 11.99 1.07 -0.09
CA SER A 42 11.46 0.50 -1.34
C SER A 42 12.43 -0.49 -2.00
N GLY A 43 13.74 -0.37 -1.73
CA GLY A 43 14.74 -1.37 -2.16
C GLY A 43 14.53 -2.78 -1.57
N ARG A 44 13.70 -2.93 -0.52
CA ARG A 44 13.31 -4.25 0.00
C ARG A 44 12.26 -4.95 -0.86
N VAL A 45 11.59 -4.22 -1.75
CA VAL A 45 10.47 -4.74 -2.55
C VAL A 45 11.01 -5.61 -3.66
N ASP A 46 10.76 -6.92 -3.53
CA ASP A 46 11.08 -7.90 -4.54
C ASP A 46 9.84 -8.18 -5.42
N PRO A 47 9.99 -8.44 -6.74
CA PRO A 47 8.87 -8.79 -7.61
C PRO A 47 8.01 -9.95 -7.10
N THR A 48 8.58 -10.90 -6.34
CA THR A 48 7.83 -12.00 -5.72
C THR A 48 6.75 -11.52 -4.76
N PHE A 49 6.94 -10.38 -4.08
CA PHE A 49 5.92 -9.81 -3.19
C PHE A 49 4.71 -9.31 -3.97
N ILE A 50 4.95 -8.71 -5.14
CA ILE A 50 3.90 -8.22 -6.04
C ILE A 50 3.10 -9.41 -6.59
N LEU A 51 3.80 -10.44 -7.10
CA LEU A 51 3.16 -11.65 -7.60
C LEU A 51 2.36 -12.37 -6.51
N LYS A 52 2.90 -12.43 -5.28
CA LYS A 52 2.20 -13.03 -4.15
C LYS A 52 0.94 -12.26 -3.76
N ALA A 53 0.97 -10.93 -3.83
CA ALA A 53 -0.20 -10.10 -3.56
C ALA A 53 -1.32 -10.38 -4.58
N PHE A 54 -1.01 -10.42 -5.88
CA PHE A 54 -1.97 -10.81 -6.91
C PHE A 54 -2.49 -12.23 -6.73
N GLN A 55 -1.61 -13.20 -6.44
CA GLN A 55 -2.01 -14.59 -6.14
C GLN A 55 -2.95 -14.67 -4.94
N SER A 56 -2.82 -13.77 -3.96
CA SER A 56 -3.63 -13.73 -2.75
C SER A 56 -4.97 -12.98 -2.94
N GLY A 57 -5.29 -12.57 -4.18
CA GLY A 57 -6.55 -11.90 -4.52
C GLY A 57 -6.53 -10.39 -4.31
N ALA A 58 -5.36 -9.75 -4.40
CA ALA A 58 -5.28 -8.30 -4.57
C ALA A 58 -5.68 -7.92 -6.00
N ASP A 59 -6.47 -6.87 -6.13
CA ASP A 59 -6.90 -6.31 -7.41
C ASP A 59 -5.89 -5.25 -7.91
N GLY A 60 -5.03 -4.76 -7.01
CA GLY A 60 -3.94 -3.85 -7.33
C GLY A 60 -2.83 -3.86 -6.26
N VAL A 61 -1.62 -3.50 -6.70
CA VAL A 61 -0.45 -3.35 -5.83
C VAL A 61 0.15 -1.97 -6.04
N LEU A 62 0.29 -1.21 -4.95
CA LEU A 62 0.94 0.09 -4.92
C LEU A 62 2.31 -0.07 -4.26
N VAL A 63 3.37 0.44 -4.89
CA VAL A 63 4.71 0.50 -4.29
C VAL A 63 5.14 1.94 -4.24
N CYS A 64 5.47 2.45 -3.05
CA CYS A 64 5.94 3.82 -2.88
C CYS A 64 7.17 3.89 -1.95
N GLY A 65 8.17 4.64 -2.43
CA GLY A 65 9.47 4.84 -1.77
C GLY A 65 9.59 6.18 -1.07
#